data_AF-A0A820HJE9-F1
#
_entry.id   AF-A0A820HJE9-F1
#
_cell.length_a   1.000
_cell.length_b   1.000
_cell.length_c   1.000
_cell.angle_alpha   90.00
_cell.angle_beta   90.00
_cell.angle_gamma   90.00
#
_symmetry.space_group_name_H-M   'P 1'
#
loop_
_entity.id
_entity.type
_entity.pdbx_description
1 polymer ?
#
loop_
_entity_poly.entity_id
_entity_poly.type
_entity_poly.pdbx_seq_one_letter_code
_entity_poly.pdbx_strand_id
1 'polypeptide(L)'
;MTSFVQQKTKQKPLKRLSNTTSQNSTQNKNWQLAKIIEFLRLYYLRNPHSDHLTLDEIVKQCENLSLDYSTEQWLITEALPNNPRLDMQLIDNSTKFHYKSPLQLEHDQGQVRSVLDILKTRYETYDKSTAV
;
A
#
# COMPACT_ATOMS: atom_id res chain seq x y z
N MET A 1 28.87 56.97 13.04
CA MET A 1 28.57 55.61 13.54
C MET A 1 27.44 55.05 12.69
N THR A 2 27.81 54.08 11.85
CA THR A 2 27.01 53.02 11.17
C THR A 2 25.60 53.30 10.63
N SER A 3 25.51 53.40 9.30
CA SER A 3 24.30 53.26 8.48
C SER A 3 23.98 51.79 8.21
N PHE A 4 22.71 51.39 8.37
CA PHE A 4 22.20 50.05 8.01
C PHE A 4 21.67 50.04 6.57
N VAL A 5 22.22 49.17 5.72
CA VAL A 5 21.73 48.90 4.35
C VAL A 5 20.81 47.69 4.37
N GLN A 6 19.54 47.89 3.99
CA GLN A 6 18.55 46.83 3.85
C GLN A 6 18.74 46.08 2.53
N GLN A 7 19.21 44.84 2.57
CA GLN A 7 19.29 43.97 1.39
C GLN A 7 17.94 43.27 1.17
N LYS A 8 17.19 43.69 0.13
CA LYS A 8 16.04 42.93 -0.40
C LYS A 8 16.54 41.74 -1.20
N THR A 9 16.35 40.53 -0.70
CA THR A 9 16.59 39.29 -1.46
C THR A 9 15.54 39.15 -2.56
N LYS A 10 15.96 39.29 -3.82
CA LYS A 10 15.14 38.97 -5.00
C LYS A 10 14.98 37.45 -5.11
N GLN A 11 13.88 36.90 -4.61
CA GLN A 11 13.52 35.51 -4.94
C GLN A 11 13.02 35.45 -6.39
N LYS A 12 13.74 34.69 -7.24
CA LYS A 12 13.26 34.34 -8.58
C LYS A 12 12.06 33.40 -8.41
N PRO A 13 10.92 33.64 -9.07
CA PRO A 13 9.82 32.69 -9.03
C PRO A 13 10.28 31.38 -9.67
N LEU A 14 10.19 30.27 -8.93
CA LEU A 14 10.38 28.94 -9.48
C LEU A 14 9.40 28.77 -10.64
N LYS A 15 9.92 28.56 -11.85
CA LYS A 15 9.11 28.21 -13.02
C LYS A 15 8.42 26.88 -12.71
N ARG A 16 7.10 26.92 -12.50
CA ARG A 16 6.26 25.73 -12.36
C ARG A 16 6.31 24.98 -13.69
N LEU A 17 6.98 23.82 -13.70
CA LEU A 17 7.12 22.97 -14.88
C LEU A 17 5.74 22.40 -15.24
N SER A 18 5.04 23.01 -16.20
CA SER A 18 3.75 22.53 -16.70
C SER A 18 3.97 21.51 -17.81
N ASN A 19 4.14 20.24 -17.44
CA ASN A 19 4.08 19.11 -18.36
C ASN A 19 2.66 18.53 -18.32
N THR A 20 1.67 19.30 -18.77
CA THR A 20 0.25 19.09 -18.46
C THR A 20 -0.48 18.06 -19.33
N THR A 21 0.20 17.33 -20.22
CA THR A 21 -0.47 16.31 -21.07
C THR A 21 -0.14 14.88 -20.66
N SER A 22 1.08 14.60 -20.17
CA SER A 22 1.43 13.26 -19.65
C SER A 22 1.13 13.06 -18.16
N GLN A 23 0.98 14.15 -17.39
CA GLN A 23 0.71 14.04 -15.96
C GLN A 23 -0.69 13.47 -15.67
N ASN A 24 -1.71 13.83 -16.44
CA ASN A 24 -3.08 13.37 -16.19
C ASN A 24 -3.23 11.84 -16.35
N SER A 25 -2.59 11.24 -17.36
CA SER A 25 -2.64 9.78 -17.56
C SER A 25 -1.89 9.01 -16.46
N THR A 26 -0.71 9.49 -16.05
CA THR A 26 0.04 8.89 -14.93
C THR A 26 -0.66 9.07 -13.58
N GLN A 27 -1.34 10.20 -13.35
CA GLN A 27 -2.13 10.42 -12.15
C GLN A 27 -3.30 9.44 -12.06
N ASN A 28 -3.96 9.14 -13.18
CA ASN A 28 -5.00 8.12 -13.24
C ASN A 28 -4.45 6.72 -12.93
N LYS A 29 -3.29 6.34 -13.50
CA LYS A 29 -2.62 5.05 -13.21
C LYS A 29 -2.25 4.91 -11.73
N ASN A 30 -1.67 5.95 -11.15
CA ASN A 30 -1.30 5.96 -9.74
C ASN A 30 -2.53 5.94 -8.82
N TRP A 31 -3.62 6.61 -9.21
CA TRP A 31 -4.89 6.57 -8.49
C TRP A 31 -5.54 5.17 -8.53
N GLN A 32 -5.53 4.52 -9.71
CA GLN A 32 -6.02 3.15 -9.88
C GLN A 32 -5.23 2.17 -9.00
N LEU A 33 -3.90 2.27 -9.00
CA LEU A 33 -3.04 1.47 -8.13
C LEU A 33 -3.34 1.73 -6.64
N ALA A 34 -3.47 3.00 -6.23
CA ALA A 34 -3.78 3.34 -4.85
C ALA A 34 -5.13 2.76 -4.39
N LYS A 35 -6.14 2.76 -5.28
CA LYS A 35 -7.44 2.14 -5.01
C LYS A 35 -7.33 0.63 -4.81
N ILE A 36 -6.58 -0.05 -5.68
CA ILE A 36 -6.31 -1.49 -5.55
C ILE A 36 -5.63 -1.81 -4.21
N ILE A 37 -4.60 -1.05 -3.83
CA ILE A 37 -3.86 -1.26 -2.58
C ILE A 37 -4.77 -1.03 -1.37
N GLU A 38 -5.58 0.04 -1.38
CA GLU A 38 -6.51 0.31 -0.29
C GLU A 38 -7.61 -0.75 -0.19
N PHE A 39 -8.12 -1.25 -1.32
CA PHE A 39 -9.05 -2.39 -1.32
C PHE A 39 -8.40 -3.63 -0.68
N LEU A 40 -7.19 -4.00 -1.13
CA LEU A 40 -6.45 -5.14 -0.58
C LEU A 40 -6.15 -4.98 0.92
N ARG A 41 -5.82 -3.76 1.35
CA ARG A 41 -5.61 -3.42 2.76
C ARG A 41 -6.88 -3.60 3.59
N LEU A 42 -8.02 -3.09 3.12
CA LEU A 42 -9.31 -3.21 3.82
C LEU A 42 -9.77 -4.67 3.87
N TYR A 43 -9.56 -5.41 2.79
CA TYR A 43 -9.86 -6.83 2.72
C TYR A 43 -9.01 -7.63 3.73
N TYR A 44 -7.70 -7.36 3.79
CA TYR A 44 -6.80 -7.95 4.79
C TYR A 44 -7.22 -7.59 6.23
N LEU A 45 -7.59 -6.33 6.48
CA LEU A 45 -7.99 -5.91 7.83
C LEU A 45 -9.28 -6.61 8.30
N ARG A 46 -10.21 -6.87 7.38
CA ARG A 46 -11.44 -7.61 7.66
C ARG A 46 -11.19 -9.12 7.78
N ASN A 47 -10.27 -9.65 6.99
CA ASN A 47 -9.96 -11.07 6.88
C ASN A 47 -8.43 -11.27 7.00
N PRO A 48 -7.86 -11.29 8.21
CA PRO A 48 -6.40 -11.38 8.41
C PRO A 48 -5.78 -12.72 7.96
N HIS A 49 -6.60 -13.76 7.78
CA HIS A 49 -6.20 -15.08 7.27
C HIS A 49 -6.72 -15.35 5.85
N SER A 50 -7.16 -14.31 5.13
CA SER A 50 -7.77 -14.52 3.82
C SER A 50 -6.77 -14.95 2.76
N ASP A 51 -7.26 -15.76 1.82
CA ASP A 51 -6.52 -16.20 0.66
C ASP A 51 -6.09 -15.03 -0.24
N HIS A 52 -5.04 -15.28 -1.02
CA HIS A 52 -4.55 -14.38 -2.05
C HIS A 52 -5.64 -14.20 -3.14
N LEU A 53 -5.83 -12.97 -3.62
CA LEU A 53 -6.82 -12.66 -4.67
C LEU A 53 -6.16 -12.47 -6.02
N THR A 54 -6.80 -12.93 -7.09
CA THR A 54 -6.37 -12.60 -8.46
C THR A 54 -6.71 -11.15 -8.80
N LEU A 55 -6.03 -10.58 -9.81
CA LEU A 55 -6.34 -9.22 -10.27
C LEU A 55 -7.81 -9.10 -10.71
N ASP A 56 -8.31 -10.09 -11.44
CA ASP A 56 -9.70 -10.10 -11.93
C ASP A 56 -10.73 -10.02 -10.79
N GLU A 57 -10.51 -10.77 -9.70
CA GLU A 57 -11.38 -10.72 -8.52
C GLU A 57 -11.29 -9.37 -7.81
N ILE A 58 -10.10 -8.77 -7.72
CA ILE A 58 -9.92 -7.43 -7.17
C ILE A 58 -10.66 -6.39 -8.02
N VAL A 59 -10.57 -6.48 -9.35
CA VAL A 59 -11.23 -5.57 -10.27
C VAL A 59 -12.76 -5.70 -10.18
N LYS A 60 -13.28 -6.93 -10.10
CA LYS A 60 -14.72 -7.19 -9.92
C LYS A 60 -15.25 -6.63 -8.60
N GLN A 61 -14.50 -6.76 -7.50
CA GLN A 61 -14.94 -6.27 -6.20
C GLN A 61 -14.72 -4.77 -6.00
N CYS A 62 -13.83 -4.14 -6.77
CA CYS A 62 -13.56 -2.71 -6.67
C CYS A 62 -14.59 -1.91 -7.47
N GLU A 63 -15.70 -1.52 -6.83
CA GLU A 63 -16.71 -0.64 -7.42
C GLU A 63 -16.07 0.66 -7.95
N ASN A 64 -16.24 0.93 -9.25
CA ASN A 64 -15.67 2.07 -10.00
C ASN A 64 -14.21 1.96 -10.46
N LEU A 65 -13.60 0.78 -10.41
CA LEU A 65 -12.31 0.57 -11.05
C LEU A 65 -12.50 0.25 -12.54
N SER A 66 -12.56 1.28 -13.38
CA SER A 66 -12.43 1.11 -14.83
C SER A 66 -10.95 1.04 -15.17
N LEU A 67 -10.47 -0.13 -15.57
CA LEU A 67 -9.13 -0.33 -16.09
C LEU A 67 -9.18 -0.30 -17.61
N ASP A 68 -8.31 0.51 -18.19
CA ASP A 68 -8.00 0.41 -19.62
C ASP A 68 -6.99 -0.72 -19.82
N TYR A 69 -6.99 -1.37 -20.98
CA TYR A 69 -6.11 -2.53 -21.24
C TYR A 69 -4.63 -2.21 -20.98
N SER A 70 -4.20 -1.00 -21.34
CA SER A 70 -2.83 -0.52 -21.07
C SER A 70 -2.51 -0.43 -19.57
N THR A 71 -3.48 -0.02 -18.76
CA THR A 71 -3.30 0.07 -17.30
C THR A 71 -3.29 -1.32 -16.68
N GLU A 72 -4.17 -2.22 -17.12
CA GLU A 72 -4.20 -3.60 -16.63
C GLU A 72 -2.87 -4.33 -16.87
N GLN A 73 -2.33 -4.23 -18.09
CA GLN A 73 -1.02 -4.79 -18.42
C GLN A 73 0.10 -4.19 -17.57
N TRP A 74 0.09 -2.88 -17.34
CA TRP A 74 1.07 -2.22 -16.48
C TRP A 74 0.96 -2.64 -15.01
N LEU A 75 -0.26 -2.86 -14.51
CA LEU A 75 -0.50 -3.34 -13.14
C LEU A 75 0.09 -4.75 -12.94
N ILE A 76 -0.14 -5.66 -13.89
CA ILE A 76 0.33 -7.05 -13.82
C ILE A 76 1.85 -7.13 -13.95
N THR A 77 2.43 -6.42 -14.92
CA THR A 77 3.84 -6.58 -15.29
C THR A 77 4.81 -5.79 -14.41
N GLU A 78 4.37 -4.64 -13.88
CA GLU A 78 5.28 -3.70 -13.24
C GLU A 78 4.76 -3.20 -11.89
N ALA A 79 3.53 -2.69 -11.81
CA ALA A 79 3.11 -1.90 -10.65
C ALA A 79 2.86 -2.74 -9.39
N LEU A 80 2.16 -3.87 -9.51
CA LEU A 80 1.88 -4.78 -8.39
C LEU A 80 3.13 -5.56 -7.95
N PRO A 81 3.94 -6.17 -8.83
CA PRO A 81 5.13 -6.92 -8.41
C PRO A 81 6.23 -6.04 -7.79
N ASN A 82 6.36 -4.78 -8.23
CA ASN A 82 7.36 -3.87 -7.65
C ASN A 82 6.89 -3.18 -6.35
N ASN A 83 5.68 -3.46 -5.86
CA ASN A 83 5.15 -2.77 -4.68
C ASN A 83 5.53 -3.50 -3.38
N PRO A 84 6.32 -2.89 -2.47
CA PRO A 84 6.76 -3.55 -1.24
C PRO A 84 5.63 -3.81 -0.23
N ARG A 85 4.44 -3.23 -0.45
CA ARG A 85 3.25 -3.44 0.41
C ARG A 85 2.43 -4.65 0.00
N LEU A 86 2.78 -5.33 -1.08
CA LEU A 86 2.05 -6.48 -1.60
C LEU A 86 2.98 -7.70 -1.63
N ASP A 87 2.40 -8.86 -1.37
CA ASP A 87 3.01 -10.16 -1.63
C ASP A 87 2.36 -10.73 -2.89
N MET A 88 3.17 -11.25 -3.80
CA MET A 88 2.72 -11.86 -5.05
C MET A 88 3.11 -13.33 -5.04
N GLN A 89 2.13 -14.20 -5.16
CA GLN A 89 2.33 -15.65 -5.26
C GLN A 89 1.69 -16.20 -6.52
N LEU A 90 2.38 -17.15 -7.15
CA LEU A 90 1.82 -17.94 -8.25
C LEU A 90 1.18 -19.20 -7.66
N ILE A 91 -0.15 -19.24 -7.62
CA ILE A 91 -0.94 -20.35 -7.07
C ILE A 91 -1.83 -20.90 -8.18
N ASP A 92 -1.76 -22.20 -8.44
CA ASP A 92 -2.54 -22.89 -9.49
C ASP A 92 -2.44 -22.22 -10.87
N ASN A 93 -1.22 -21.84 -11.27
CA ASN A 93 -0.92 -21.12 -12.52
C ASN A 93 -1.57 -19.72 -12.63
N SER A 94 -2.11 -19.19 -11.52
CA SER A 94 -2.69 -17.85 -11.46
C SER A 94 -1.87 -16.94 -10.55
N THR A 95 -1.61 -15.72 -10.99
CA THR A 95 -0.98 -14.69 -10.17
C THR A 95 -2.00 -14.18 -9.16
N LYS A 96 -1.71 -14.39 -7.88
CA LYS A 96 -2.53 -13.90 -6.77
C LYS A 96 -1.73 -12.91 -5.91
N PHE A 97 -2.42 -11.91 -5.39
CA PHE A 97 -1.88 -10.81 -4.62
C PHE A 97 -2.46 -10.80 -3.21
N HIS A 98 -1.62 -10.48 -2.23
CA HIS A 98 -2.02 -10.32 -0.83
C HIS A 98 -1.39 -9.06 -0.25
N TYR A 99 -2.09 -8.42 0.69
CA TYR A 99 -1.56 -7.20 1.32
C TYR A 99 -0.57 -7.53 2.43
N LYS A 100 0.66 -7.03 2.33
CA LYS A 100 1.70 -7.15 3.34
C LYS A 100 1.58 -6.00 4.34
N SER A 101 1.27 -6.32 5.59
CA SER A 101 1.23 -5.31 6.65
C SER A 101 2.64 -4.79 6.98
N PRO A 102 2.85 -3.46 7.10
CA PRO A 102 4.15 -2.89 7.48
C PRO A 102 4.57 -3.26 8.91
N LEU A 103 3.66 -3.78 9.72
CA LEU A 103 3.92 -4.26 11.08
C LEU A 103 4.27 -5.75 11.14
N GLN A 104 4.58 -6.39 10.00
CA GLN A 104 5.24 -7.69 10.02
C GLN A 104 6.67 -7.52 10.53
N LEU A 105 6.81 -7.41 11.85
CA LEU A 105 8.07 -7.57 12.54
C LEU A 105 8.47 -9.05 12.34
N GLU A 106 9.48 -9.29 11.51
CA GLU A 106 10.19 -10.56 11.57
C GLU A 106 10.86 -10.64 12.94
N HIS A 107 10.27 -11.44 13.82
CA HIS A 107 10.97 -11.92 15.00
C HIS A 107 11.95 -13.02 14.53
N ASP A 108 13.10 -13.12 15.18
CA ASP A 108 14.27 -14.00 14.88
C ASP A 108 13.98 -15.52 14.85
N GLN A 109 12.71 -15.95 14.74
CA GLN A 109 12.28 -17.35 14.70
C GLN A 109 11.20 -17.66 13.64
N GLY A 110 11.13 -16.90 12.55
CA GLY A 110 10.35 -17.28 11.36
C GLY A 110 8.83 -17.35 11.53
N GLN A 111 8.28 -16.86 12.65
CA GLN A 111 6.85 -16.81 12.90
C GLN A 111 6.37 -15.36 12.99
N VAL A 112 5.74 -14.88 11.91
CA VAL A 112 5.18 -13.53 11.84
C VAL A 112 3.88 -13.50 12.65
N ARG A 113 3.88 -12.76 13.76
CA ARG A 113 2.67 -12.47 14.56
C ARG A 113 2.48 -10.96 14.67
N SER A 114 1.24 -10.51 14.53
CA SER A 114 0.90 -9.10 14.74
C SER A 114 1.20 -8.69 16.19
N VAL A 115 1.59 -7.43 16.41
CA VAL A 115 1.70 -6.87 17.78
C VAL A 115 0.38 -7.03 18.53
N LEU A 116 -0.75 -6.94 17.84
CA LEU A 116 -2.07 -7.18 18.42
C LEU A 116 -2.24 -8.64 18.87
N ASP A 117 -1.73 -9.62 18.11
CA ASP A 117 -1.75 -11.03 18.51
C ASP A 117 -0.89 -11.29 19.75
N ILE A 118 0.29 -10.67 19.81
CA ILE A 118 1.19 -10.79 20.97
C ILE A 118 0.51 -10.20 22.22
N LEU A 119 -0.09 -9.01 22.09
CA LEU A 119 -0.77 -8.35 23.20
C LEU A 119 -2.03 -9.11 23.64
N LYS A 120 -2.81 -9.62 22.68
CA LYS A 120 -3.99 -10.44 22.96
C LYS A 120 -3.61 -11.74 23.68
N THR A 121 -2.61 -12.46 23.17
CA THR A 121 -2.07 -13.68 23.81
C THR A 121 -1.62 -13.39 25.24
N ARG A 122 -0.87 -12.30 25.45
CA ARG A 122 -0.44 -11.88 26.79
C ARG A 122 -1.64 -11.63 27.70
N TYR A 123 -2.63 -10.88 27.24
CA TYR A 123 -3.83 -10.55 28.02
C TYR A 123 -4.63 -11.80 28.41
N GLU A 124 -4.85 -12.73 27.46
CA GLU A 124 -5.56 -14.00 27.72
C GLU A 124 -4.79 -14.91 28.69
N THR A 125 -3.46 -14.80 28.75
CA THR A 125 -2.62 -15.54 29.71
C THR A 125 -2.76 -14.98 31.14
N TYR A 126 -2.94 -13.66 31.27
CA TYR A 126 -3.18 -13.00 32.56
C TYR A 126 -4.57 -13.31 33.13
N ASP A 127 -5.60 -13.35 32.27
CA ASP A 127 -6.97 -13.69 32.67
C ASP A 127 -7.02 -15.11 33.28
N LYS A 128 -6.35 -16.08 32.64
CA LYS A 128 -6.29 -17.47 33.11
C LYS A 128 -5.45 -17.68 34.38
N SER A 129 -4.48 -16.81 34.67
CA SER A 129 -3.67 -16.91 35.90
C SER A 129 -4.37 -16.32 37.13
N THR A 130 -5.45 -15.55 36.94
CA THR A 130 -6.22 -14.94 38.04
C THR A 130 -7.38 -15.82 38.50
N ALA A 131 -7.63 -16.94 37.80
CA ALA A 131 -8.72 -17.88 38.07
C ALA A 131 -8.31 -19.14 38.86
N VAL A 132 -7.16 -19.12 39.57
CA VAL A 132 -6.71 -20.18 40.49
C VAL A 132 -6.64 -19.64 41.91
#